data_AF-A0A2D7V5X4-F1
#
_entry.id   AF-A0A2D7V5X4-F1
#
_cell.length_a   1.000
_cell.length_b   1.000
_cell.length_c   1.000
_cell.angle_alpha   90.00
_cell.angle_beta   90.00
_cell.angle_gamma   90.00
#
_symmetry.space_group_name_H-M   'P 1'
#
loop_
_entity.id
_entity.type
_entity.pdbx_description
1 polymer ?
#
loop_
_entity_poly.entity_id
_entity_poly.type
_entity_poly.pdbx_seq_one_letter_code
_entity_poly.pdbx_strand_id
1 'polypeptide(L)'
;MKKRTIALILLLVGIFGTGSIVIVWMRMDISKVAKRCGELEDEREIVSREVQELRGQRSRALRPSTLASMVMGRLAMPDSSKTFHVSRENLLESLGDDKGSRNQSRFAVRGEYAGSR
;
A
#
# COMPACT_ATOMS: atom_id res chain seq x y z
N MET A 1 -13.40 -33.34 66.56
CA MET A 1 -13.45 -33.39 65.08
C MET A 1 -12.24 -34.13 64.55
N LYS A 2 -12.37 -35.01 63.56
CA LYS A 2 -11.24 -35.83 63.05
C LYS A 2 -10.26 -34.94 62.27
N LYS A 3 -8.94 -35.13 62.49
CA LYS A 3 -7.86 -34.37 61.81
C LYS A 3 -8.02 -34.33 60.27
N ARG A 4 -8.54 -35.42 59.69
CA ARG A 4 -8.87 -35.55 58.26
C ARG A 4 -9.93 -34.54 57.78
N THR A 5 -10.94 -34.27 58.61
CA THR A 5 -12.01 -33.32 58.28
C THR A 5 -11.48 -31.89 58.27
N ILE A 6 -10.62 -31.54 59.22
CA ILE A 6 -9.99 -30.21 59.30
C ILE A 6 -9.06 -29.99 58.09
N ALA A 7 -8.29 -31.01 57.69
CA ALA A 7 -7.43 -30.95 56.51
C ALA A 7 -8.22 -30.74 55.21
N LEU A 8 -9.36 -31.44 55.04
CA LEU A 8 -10.23 -31.26 53.87
C LEU A 8 -10.84 -29.85 53.80
N ILE A 9 -11.26 -29.30 54.93
CA ILE A 9 -11.82 -27.94 54.98
C ILE A 9 -10.75 -26.91 54.62
N LEU A 10 -9.53 -27.03 55.16
CA LEU A 10 -8.42 -26.14 54.81
C LEU A 10 -8.06 -26.20 53.33
N LEU A 11 -8.07 -27.40 52.73
CA LEU A 11 -7.79 -27.58 51.32
C LEU A 11 -8.87 -26.94 50.43
N LEU A 12 -10.14 -27.10 50.79
CA LEU A 12 -11.26 -26.45 50.09
C LEU A 12 -11.15 -24.93 50.19
N VAL A 13 -10.91 -24.37 51.38
CA VAL A 13 -10.74 -22.93 51.55
C VAL A 13 -9.54 -22.41 50.76
N GLY A 14 -8.44 -23.17 50.71
CA GLY A 14 -7.27 -22.85 49.89
C GLY A 14 -7.60 -22.73 48.41
N ILE A 15 -8.25 -23.74 47.83
CA ILE A 15 -8.61 -23.77 46.41
C ILE A 15 -9.60 -22.65 46.06
N PHE A 16 -10.64 -22.45 46.87
CA PHE A 16 -11.61 -21.39 46.63
C PHE A 16 -10.99 -20.00 46.80
N GLY A 17 -10.13 -19.82 47.80
CA GLY A 17 -9.38 -18.58 48.02
C GLY A 17 -8.48 -18.24 46.83
N THR A 18 -7.58 -19.15 46.46
CA THR A 18 -6.65 -18.92 45.33
C THR A 18 -7.38 -18.80 44.00
N GLY A 19 -8.41 -19.62 43.77
CA GLY A 19 -9.23 -19.57 42.56
C GLY A 19 -9.93 -18.23 42.37
N SER A 20 -10.46 -17.65 43.46
CA SER A 20 -11.12 -16.35 43.40
C SER A 20 -10.17 -15.21 43.00
N ILE A 21 -8.92 -15.24 43.47
CA ILE A 21 -7.90 -14.23 43.16
C ILE A 21 -7.50 -14.29 41.69
N VAL A 22 -7.31 -15.51 41.14
CA VAL A 22 -6.96 -15.70 39.72
C VAL A 22 -8.05 -15.15 38.81
N ILE A 23 -9.32 -15.38 39.14
CA ILE A 23 -10.45 -14.90 38.33
C ILE A 23 -10.49 -13.36 38.30
N VAL A 24 -10.25 -12.70 39.44
CA VAL A 24 -10.19 -11.24 39.51
C VAL A 24 -9.03 -10.69 38.68
N TRP A 25 -7.86 -11.34 38.76
CA TRP A 25 -6.68 -10.94 37.97
C TRP A 25 -6.93 -11.07 36.47
N MET A 26 -7.50 -12.21 36.05
CA MET A 26 -7.88 -12.44 34.65
C MET A 26 -8.87 -11.40 34.14
N ARG A 27 -9.88 -11.03 34.94
CA ARG A 27 -10.82 -9.95 34.59
C ARG A 27 -10.12 -8.61 34.42
N MET A 28 -9.15 -8.31 35.28
CA MET A 28 -8.38 -7.07 35.18
C MET A 28 -7.49 -7.05 33.94
N ASP A 29 -6.87 -8.17 33.58
CA ASP A 29 -6.04 -8.27 32.38
C ASP A 29 -6.87 -8.22 31.10
N ILE A 30 -8.04 -8.87 31.05
CA ILE A 30 -8.98 -8.75 29.92
C ILE A 30 -9.39 -7.29 29.74
N SER A 31 -9.66 -6.56 30.82
CA SER A 31 -10.02 -5.14 30.75
C SER A 31 -8.89 -4.27 30.18
N LYS A 32 -7.63 -4.51 30.60
CA LYS A 32 -6.46 -3.81 30.04
C LYS A 32 -6.27 -4.11 28.55
N VAL A 33 -6.41 -5.38 28.16
CA VAL A 33 -6.29 -5.79 26.76
C VAL A 33 -7.41 -5.17 25.92
N ALA A 34 -8.65 -5.17 26.42
CA ALA A 34 -9.77 -4.52 25.74
C ALA A 34 -9.53 -3.03 25.52
N LYS A 35 -8.99 -2.32 26.53
CA LYS A 35 -8.63 -0.91 26.40
C LYS A 35 -7.57 -0.68 25.32
N ARG A 36 -6.50 -1.49 25.31
CA ARG A 36 -5.47 -1.42 24.25
C ARG A 36 -6.02 -1.74 22.87
N CYS A 37 -6.90 -2.72 22.74
CA CYS A 37 -7.55 -3.03 21.46
C CYS A 37 -8.38 -1.84 20.98
N GLY A 38 -9.09 -1.15 21.88
CA GLY A 38 -9.81 0.08 21.54
C GLY A 38 -8.90 1.19 21.06
N GLU A 39 -7.80 1.46 21.77
CA GLU A 39 -6.80 2.45 21.35
C GLU A 39 -6.21 2.13 19.96
N LEU A 40 -5.88 0.87 19.71
CA LEU A 40 -5.37 0.43 18.40
C LEU A 40 -6.42 0.48 17.29
N GLU A 41 -7.69 0.23 17.61
CA GLU A 41 -8.79 0.32 16.65
C GLU A 41 -9.05 1.77 16.23
N ASP A 42 -8.99 2.71 17.17
CA ASP A 42 -9.08 4.15 16.90
C ASP A 42 -7.90 4.63 16.01
N GLU A 43 -6.66 4.27 16.35
CA GLU A 43 -5.49 4.58 15.53
C GLU A 43 -5.63 4.01 14.11
N ARG A 44 -6.10 2.77 14.00
CA ARG A 44 -6.35 2.12 12.71
C ARG A 44 -7.45 2.83 11.92
N GLU A 45 -8.50 3.32 12.58
CA GLU A 45 -9.55 4.08 11.92
C GLU A 45 -9.03 5.40 11.34
N ILE A 46 -8.23 6.14 12.12
CA ILE A 46 -7.63 7.41 11.68
C ILE A 46 -6.77 7.18 10.43
N VAL A 47 -5.85 6.23 10.49
CA VAL A 47 -4.97 5.90 9.35
C VAL A 47 -5.79 5.45 8.14
N SER A 48 -6.85 4.66 8.35
CA SER A 48 -7.73 4.22 7.25
C SER A 48 -8.42 5.40 6.57
N ARG A 49 -8.91 6.39 7.34
CA ARG A 49 -9.53 7.60 6.80
C ARG A 49 -8.53 8.42 5.98
N GLU A 50 -7.34 8.65 6.52
CA GLU A 50 -6.27 9.38 5.82
C GLU A 50 -5.86 8.70 4.50
N VAL A 51 -5.68 7.38 4.51
CA VAL A 51 -5.34 6.62 3.30
C VAL A 51 -6.45 6.75 2.25
N GLN A 52 -7.71 6.74 2.67
CA GLN A 52 -8.84 6.91 1.75
C GLN A 52 -8.88 8.31 1.14
N GLU A 53 -8.60 9.35 1.93
CA GLU A 53 -8.49 10.73 1.45
C GLU A 53 -7.34 10.88 0.44
N LEU A 54 -6.16 10.35 0.76
CA LEU A 54 -5.00 10.37 -0.13
C LEU A 54 -5.25 9.62 -1.44
N ARG A 55 -5.92 8.46 -1.38
CA ARG A 55 -6.37 7.73 -2.58
C ARG A 55 -7.36 8.57 -3.40
N GLY A 56 -8.26 9.27 -2.73
CA GLY A 56 -9.17 10.23 -3.35
C GLY A 56 -8.42 11.35 -4.09
N GLN A 57 -7.46 11.99 -3.43
CA GLN A 57 -6.61 13.03 -4.01
C GLN A 57 -5.80 12.49 -5.20
N ARG A 58 -5.18 11.32 -5.07
CA ARG A 58 -4.44 10.67 -6.16
C ARG A 58 -5.35 10.41 -7.36
N SER A 59 -6.57 9.92 -7.15
CA SER A 59 -7.52 9.70 -8.24
C SER A 59 -7.90 11.00 -8.95
N ARG A 60 -8.05 12.11 -8.20
CA ARG A 60 -8.35 13.44 -8.76
C ARG A 60 -7.16 13.98 -9.56
N ALA A 61 -5.94 13.77 -9.08
CA ALA A 61 -4.71 14.17 -9.77
C ALA A 61 -4.49 13.39 -11.08
N LEU A 62 -4.88 12.12 -11.12
CA LEU A 62 -4.79 11.27 -12.30
C LEU A 62 -5.96 11.43 -13.29
N ARG A 63 -6.89 12.37 -13.06
CA ARG A 63 -7.95 12.61 -14.04
C ARG A 63 -7.34 13.11 -15.36
N PRO A 64 -7.89 12.72 -16.52
CA PRO A 64 -7.36 13.12 -17.81
C PRO A 64 -7.27 14.65 -17.99
N SER A 65 -8.20 15.40 -17.41
CA SER A 65 -8.19 16.87 -17.47
C SER A 65 -7.05 17.52 -16.66
N THR A 66 -6.77 16.99 -15.47
CA THR A 66 -5.65 17.46 -14.62
C THR A 66 -4.30 16.97 -15.14
N LEU A 67 -4.23 15.76 -15.71
CA LEU A 67 -3.06 15.31 -16.45
C LEU A 67 -2.81 16.17 -17.70
N ALA A 68 -3.84 16.48 -18.47
CA ALA A 68 -3.72 17.33 -19.65
C ALA A 68 -3.21 18.74 -19.29
N SER A 69 -3.65 19.31 -18.17
CA SER A 69 -3.14 20.61 -17.71
C SER A 69 -1.69 20.54 -17.19
N MET A 70 -1.30 19.45 -16.51
CA MET A 70 0.08 19.26 -16.05
C MET A 70 1.07 19.03 -17.20
N VAL A 71 0.62 18.49 -18.33
CA VAL A 71 1.46 18.19 -19.49
C VAL A 71 1.20 19.15 -20.67
N MET A 72 0.36 20.18 -20.47
CA MET A 72 0.06 21.19 -21.48
C MET A 72 1.35 21.91 -21.88
N GLY A 73 1.73 21.78 -23.16
CA GLY A 73 2.97 22.35 -23.73
C GLY A 73 4.20 21.44 -23.68
N ARG A 74 4.19 20.33 -22.92
CA ARG A 74 5.26 19.30 -22.94
C ARG A 74 4.99 18.17 -23.92
N LEU A 75 3.71 17.87 -24.17
CA LEU A 75 3.26 16.92 -25.21
C LEU A 75 3.00 17.58 -26.57
N ALA A 76 3.25 18.89 -26.70
CA ALA A 76 3.10 19.56 -27.99
C ALA A 76 4.14 19.01 -28.96
N MET A 77 3.68 18.57 -30.14
CA MET A 77 4.58 18.08 -31.19
C MET A 77 5.54 19.21 -31.57
N PRO A 78 6.86 18.97 -31.58
CA PRO A 78 7.81 19.98 -32.04
C PRO A 78 7.46 20.38 -33.47
N ASP A 79 7.75 21.64 -33.80
CA ASP A 79 7.47 22.18 -35.13
C ASP A 79 8.05 21.27 -36.23
N SER A 80 7.31 21.13 -37.32
CA SER A 80 7.66 20.27 -38.46
C SER A 80 9.06 20.55 -39.02
N SER A 81 9.55 21.78 -38.86
CA SER A 81 10.90 22.22 -39.20
C SER A 81 12.01 21.55 -38.36
N LYS A 82 11.67 20.98 -37.20
CA LYS A 82 12.57 20.31 -36.25
C LYS A 82 12.37 18.79 -36.20
N THR A 83 11.46 18.25 -37.02
CA THR A 83 11.22 16.80 -37.11
C THR A 83 11.79 16.27 -38.42
N PHE A 84 12.70 15.29 -38.33
CA PHE A 84 13.29 14.62 -39.50
C PHE A 84 12.69 13.23 -39.65
N HIS A 85 12.20 12.91 -40.84
CA HIS A 85 11.78 11.55 -41.18
C HIS A 85 13.00 10.76 -41.62
N VAL A 86 13.44 9.81 -40.79
CA VAL A 86 14.59 8.97 -41.07
C VAL A 86 14.10 7.65 -41.67
N SER A 87 14.50 7.35 -42.90
CA SER A 87 14.25 6.04 -43.51
C SER A 87 15.10 4.96 -42.85
N ARG A 88 14.68 3.69 -42.99
CA ARG A 88 15.35 2.56 -42.34
C ARG A 88 16.83 2.45 -42.72
N GLU A 89 17.19 2.82 -43.95
CA GLU A 89 18.58 2.82 -44.43
C GLU A 89 19.43 3.90 -43.73
N ASN A 90 18.92 5.14 -43.60
CA ASN A 90 19.62 6.25 -42.93
C ASN A 90 19.85 5.98 -41.44
N LEU A 91 18.94 5.25 -40.80
CA LEU A 91 19.07 4.87 -39.39
C LEU A 91 20.15 3.79 -39.18
N LEU A 92 20.25 2.83 -40.10
CA LEU A 92 21.28 1.78 -40.07
C LEU A 92 22.68 2.34 -40.38
N GLU A 93 22.76 3.31 -41.29
CA GLU A 93 24.01 4.01 -41.60
C GLU A 93 24.50 4.87 -40.43
N SER A 94 23.57 5.53 -39.71
CA SER A 94 23.88 6.32 -38.51
C SER A 94 24.23 5.46 -37.27
N LEU A 95 23.71 4.23 -37.19
CA LEU A 95 24.06 3.26 -36.13
C LEU A 95 25.34 2.47 -36.44
N GLY A 96 25.96 2.70 -37.60
CA GLY A 96 27.05 1.90 -38.15
C GLY A 96 28.42 2.01 -37.47
N ASP A 97 28.55 2.71 -36.34
CA ASP A 97 29.83 2.82 -35.63
C ASP A 97 29.77 2.70 -34.09
N ASP A 98 28.65 2.24 -33.52
CA ASP A 98 28.64 1.87 -32.09
C ASP A 98 28.20 0.42 -31.87
N LYS A 99 29.19 -0.42 -31.56
CA LYS A 99 29.03 -1.80 -31.15
C LYS A 99 28.32 -1.85 -29.80
N GLY A 100 27.00 -1.71 -29.78
CA GLY A 100 26.27 -1.68 -28.52
C GLY A 100 24.78 -1.94 -28.63
N SER A 101 24.39 -3.17 -28.30
CA SER A 101 23.05 -3.55 -27.80
C SER A 101 22.03 -4.08 -28.81
N ARG A 102 22.16 -5.39 -29.06
CA ARG A 102 21.07 -6.34 -29.30
C ARG A 102 19.86 -6.05 -28.39
N ASN A 103 18.75 -5.59 -28.96
CA ASN A 103 17.37 -6.06 -28.68
C ASN A 103 16.30 -5.12 -29.27
N GLN A 104 16.34 -4.88 -30.59
CA GLN A 104 15.37 -4.01 -31.28
C GLN A 104 14.25 -4.80 -32.01
N SER A 105 14.01 -6.07 -31.69
CA SER A 105 13.00 -6.90 -32.36
C SER A 105 11.62 -6.88 -31.70
N ARG A 106 11.25 -5.79 -31.00
CA ARG A 106 9.94 -5.67 -30.35
C ARG A 106 9.14 -4.39 -30.64
N PHE A 107 9.54 -3.60 -31.62
CA PHE A 107 8.66 -2.55 -32.16
C PHE A 107 7.97 -3.07 -33.41
N ALA A 108 7.00 -3.96 -33.20
CA ALA A 108 6.03 -4.30 -34.22
C ALA A 108 5.20 -3.04 -34.53
N VAL A 109 5.18 -2.70 -35.81
CA VAL A 109 4.37 -1.65 -36.44
C VAL A 109 2.95 -1.68 -35.88
N ARG A 110 2.58 -0.65 -35.10
CA ARG A 110 1.18 -0.42 -34.75
C ARG A 110 0.93 1.07 -34.55
N GLY A 111 0.47 1.70 -35.64
CA GLY A 111 -0.09 3.06 -35.65
C GLY A 111 0.98 4.15 -35.60
N GLU A 112 1.08 4.93 -36.67
CA GLU A 112 1.68 6.25 -36.61
C GLU A 112 0.82 7.09 -35.65
N TYR A 113 1.34 7.35 -34.45
CA TYR A 113 0.74 8.31 -33.51
C TYR A 113 1.56 9.59 -33.52
N ALA A 114 1.31 10.41 -34.54
CA ALA A 114 1.43 11.86 -34.44
C ALA A 114 -0.01 12.36 -34.27
N GLY A 115 -0.29 13.02 -33.14
CA GLY A 115 -1.65 13.31 -32.65
C GLY A 115 -2.67 13.71 -33.72
N SER A 116 -3.81 13.01 -33.72
CA SER A 116 -5.00 13.46 -34.43
C SER A 116 -5.61 14.66 -33.70
N ARG A 117 -6.00 15.66 -34.51
CA ARG A 117 -6.66 16.93 -34.18
C ARG A 117 -7.48 16.97 -32.89
#